data_AF-A0A484MYX2-F1
#
_entry.id   AF-A0A484MYX2-F1
#
_cell.length_a   1.000
_cell.length_b   1.000
_cell.length_c   1.000
_cell.angle_alpha   90.00
_cell.angle_beta   90.00
_cell.angle_gamma   90.00
#
_symmetry.space_group_name_H-M   'P 1'
#
loop_
_entity.id
_entity.type
_entity.pdbx_description
1 polymer ?
#
loop_
_entity_poly.entity_id
_entity_poly.type
_entity_poly.pdbx_seq_one_letter_code
_entity_poly.pdbx_strand_id
1 'polypeptide(L)'
;MADLSAIAEGAKAETLQLKEENLKLMEDLELKEREFPGRARQWMEDNLVEAARVLTFSEERTVEGFKLLYREEQGKEMITQIGSYGFMSGQKWDREATHAVLAERDPDFNAESYGLAPIPDNEPAPPFPLE
;
A
#
# COMPACT_ATOMS: atom_id res chain seq x y z
N MET A 1 -56.72 -24.23 30.85
CA MET A 1 -55.73 -23.30 31.46
C MET A 1 -54.32 -23.88 31.52
N ALA A 2 -54.14 -25.19 31.68
CA ALA A 2 -52.80 -25.82 31.72
C ALA A 2 -51.99 -25.67 30.40
N ASP A 3 -52.62 -25.84 29.22
CA ASP A 3 -51.91 -25.78 27.93
C ASP A 3 -51.32 -24.40 27.59
N LEU A 4 -52.03 -23.32 27.94
CA LEU A 4 -51.53 -21.95 27.72
C LEU A 4 -50.35 -21.63 28.63
N SER A 5 -50.30 -22.21 29.83
CA SER A 5 -49.18 -22.05 30.77
C SER A 5 -47.93 -22.74 30.24
N ALA A 6 -48.07 -23.97 29.73
CA ALA A 6 -46.96 -24.74 29.17
C ALA A 6 -46.37 -24.08 27.91
N ILE A 7 -47.21 -23.52 27.03
CA ILE A 7 -46.76 -22.76 25.85
C ILE A 7 -46.01 -21.49 26.26
N ALA A 8 -46.50 -20.77 27.27
CA ALA A 8 -45.84 -19.56 27.77
C ALA A 8 -44.50 -19.84 28.44
N GLU A 9 -44.35 -20.98 29.14
CA GLU A 9 -43.07 -21.43 29.69
C GLU A 9 -42.08 -21.86 28.61
N GLY A 10 -42.54 -22.62 27.60
CA GLY A 10 -41.73 -22.98 26.44
C GLY A 10 -41.19 -21.77 25.66
N ALA A 11 -42.07 -20.79 25.38
CA ALA A 11 -41.66 -19.55 24.72
C ALA A 11 -40.66 -18.72 25.53
N LYS A 12 -40.78 -18.73 26.87
CA LYS A 12 -39.80 -18.08 27.77
C LYS A 12 -38.45 -18.79 27.73
N ALA A 13 -38.43 -20.12 27.70
CA ALA A 13 -37.20 -20.91 27.60
C ALA A 13 -36.48 -20.65 26.27
N GLU A 14 -37.20 -20.67 25.14
CA GLU A 14 -36.64 -20.32 23.83
C GLU A 14 -36.12 -18.89 23.79
N THR A 15 -36.86 -17.93 24.36
CA THR A 15 -36.43 -16.53 24.42
C THR A 15 -35.15 -16.36 25.25
N LEU A 16 -35.00 -17.12 26.34
CA LEU A 16 -33.78 -17.12 27.14
C LEU A 16 -32.60 -17.71 26.36
N GLN A 17 -32.81 -18.85 25.70
CA GLN A 17 -31.79 -19.49 24.88
C GLN A 17 -31.32 -18.57 23.74
N LEU A 18 -32.24 -17.94 23.01
CA LEU A 18 -31.92 -17.00 21.93
C LEU A 18 -31.17 -15.76 22.41
N LYS A 19 -31.44 -15.30 23.64
CA LYS A 19 -30.68 -14.20 24.26
C LYS A 19 -29.26 -14.61 24.59
N GLU A 20 -29.06 -15.82 25.11
CA GLU A 20 -27.74 -16.37 25.42
C GLU A 20 -26.92 -16.59 24.13
N GLU A 21 -27.54 -17.15 23.09
CA GLU A 21 -26.91 -17.30 21.77
C GLU A 21 -26.54 -15.94 21.14
N ASN A 22 -27.42 -14.94 21.22
CA ASN A 22 -27.09 -13.59 20.76
C ASN A 22 -25.92 -12.97 21.52
N LEU A 23 -25.88 -13.15 22.84
CA LEU A 23 -24.83 -12.58 23.68
C LEU A 23 -23.47 -13.20 23.32
N LYS A 24 -23.44 -14.52 23.08
CA LYS A 24 -22.25 -15.21 22.60
C LYS A 24 -21.82 -14.76 21.20
N LEU A 25 -22.77 -14.57 20.28
CA LEU A 25 -22.45 -14.05 18.94
C LEU A 25 -21.89 -12.63 18.98
N MET A 26 -22.37 -11.79 19.91
CA MET A 26 -21.80 -10.46 20.13
C MET A 26 -20.37 -10.54 20.65
N GLU A 27 -20.11 -11.38 21.66
CA GLU A 27 -18.76 -11.59 22.19
C GLU A 27 -17.79 -12.11 21.11
N ASP A 28 -18.23 -13.06 20.29
CA ASP A 28 -17.45 -13.59 19.17
C ASP A 28 -17.16 -12.52 18.10
N LEU A 29 -18.13 -11.63 17.83
CA LEU A 29 -17.95 -10.51 16.90
C LEU A 29 -16.94 -9.51 17.43
N GLU A 30 -17.06 -9.08 18.70
CA GLU A 30 -16.12 -8.16 19.33
C GLU A 30 -14.70 -8.73 19.36
N LEU A 31 -14.56 -10.03 19.66
CA LEU A 31 -13.27 -10.71 19.61
C LEU A 31 -12.68 -10.69 18.20
N LYS A 32 -13.51 -10.97 17.19
CA LYS A 32 -13.08 -10.95 15.78
C LYS A 32 -12.66 -9.55 15.35
N GLU A 33 -13.43 -8.52 15.69
CA GLU A 33 -13.10 -7.12 15.38
C GLU A 33 -11.79 -6.68 16.04
N ARG A 34 -11.50 -7.15 17.26
CA ARG A 34 -10.25 -6.88 17.97
C ARG A 34 -9.05 -7.58 17.34
N GLU A 35 -9.20 -8.84 16.92
CA GLU A 35 -8.08 -9.67 16.43
C GLU A 35 -7.82 -9.52 14.93
N PHE A 36 -8.83 -9.16 14.14
CA PHE A 36 -8.73 -9.11 12.68
C PHE A 36 -7.68 -8.10 12.19
N PRO A 37 -7.59 -6.86 12.73
CA PRO A 37 -6.55 -5.91 12.32
C PRO A 37 -5.13 -6.42 12.56
N GLY A 38 -4.90 -7.10 13.69
CA GLY A 38 -3.60 -7.70 14.01
C GLY A 38 -3.23 -8.83 13.04
N ARG A 39 -4.19 -9.71 12.71
CA ARG A 39 -4.00 -10.78 11.72
C ARG A 39 -3.79 -10.24 10.31
N ALA A 40 -4.53 -9.20 9.91
CA ALA A 40 -4.36 -8.55 8.62
C ALA A 40 -3.00 -7.87 8.50
N ARG A 41 -2.53 -7.24 9.58
CA ARG A 41 -1.18 -6.67 9.67
C ARG A 41 -0.11 -7.76 9.54
N GLN A 42 -0.20 -8.84 10.32
CA GLN A 42 0.77 -9.94 10.24
C GLN A 42 0.83 -10.53 8.83
N TRP A 43 -0.33 -10.78 8.22
CA TRP A 43 -0.40 -11.26 6.85
C TRP A 43 0.27 -10.29 5.87
N MET A 44 0.06 -8.98 6.03
CA MET A 44 0.72 -7.96 5.21
C MET A 44 2.24 -7.97 5.38
N GLU A 45 2.73 -8.07 6.62
CA GLU A 45 4.17 -8.18 6.94
C GLU A 45 4.79 -9.44 6.32
N ASP A 46 4.09 -10.57 6.35
CA ASP A 46 4.54 -11.83 5.75
C ASP A 46 4.50 -11.81 4.20
N ASN A 47 3.76 -10.87 3.59
CA ASN A 47 3.51 -10.81 2.14
C ASN A 47 3.94 -9.47 1.50
N LEU A 48 4.85 -8.71 2.14
CA LEU A 48 5.23 -7.35 1.73
C LEU A 48 5.56 -7.20 0.24
N VAL A 49 6.32 -8.13 -0.34
CA VAL A 49 6.73 -8.07 -1.75
C VAL A 49 5.55 -8.26 -2.70
N GLU A 50 4.69 -9.24 -2.42
CA GLU A 50 3.52 -9.52 -3.26
C GLU A 50 2.45 -8.44 -3.09
N ALA A 51 2.28 -7.93 -1.87
CA ALA A 51 1.41 -6.79 -1.59
C ALA A 51 1.89 -5.53 -2.32
N ALA A 52 3.18 -5.22 -2.28
CA ALA A 52 3.77 -4.11 -3.04
C ALA A 52 3.51 -4.28 -4.54
N ARG A 53 3.74 -5.48 -5.08
CA ARG A 53 3.49 -5.79 -6.51
C ARG A 53 2.03 -5.59 -6.91
N VAL A 54 1.07 -6.03 -6.09
CA VAL A 54 -0.37 -5.86 -6.34
C VAL A 54 -0.79 -4.39 -6.23
N LEU A 55 -0.24 -3.65 -5.27
CA LEU A 55 -0.49 -2.22 -5.11
C LEU A 55 0.08 -1.41 -6.27
N THR A 56 1.22 -1.83 -6.84
CA THR A 56 1.85 -1.17 -7.99
C THR A 56 1.39 -1.71 -9.35
N PHE A 57 0.41 -2.61 -9.40
CA PHE A 57 0.01 -3.32 -10.62
C PHE A 57 -0.75 -2.44 -11.62
N SER A 58 -1.49 -1.44 -11.15
CA SER A 58 -2.16 -0.45 -11.99
C SER A 58 -1.95 0.96 -11.46
N GLU A 59 -2.04 1.93 -12.36
CA GLU A 59 -1.88 3.35 -12.02
C GLU A 59 -2.89 3.76 -10.92
N GLU A 60 -4.16 3.39 -11.05
CA GLU A 60 -5.19 3.68 -10.03
C GLU A 60 -4.85 3.10 -8.65
N ARG A 61 -4.44 1.82 -8.57
CA ARG A 61 -4.10 1.18 -7.29
C ARG A 61 -2.83 1.77 -6.69
N THR A 62 -1.89 2.15 -7.54
CA THR A 62 -0.65 2.81 -7.15
C THR A 62 -0.96 4.17 -6.52
N VAL A 63 -1.84 4.96 -7.16
CA VAL A 63 -2.28 6.27 -6.65
C VAL A 63 -3.02 6.13 -5.32
N GLU A 64 -3.91 5.15 -5.18
CA GLU A 64 -4.59 4.90 -3.89
C GLU A 64 -3.61 4.48 -2.78
N GLY A 65 -2.62 3.64 -3.11
CA GLY A 65 -1.54 3.27 -2.19
C GLY A 65 -0.71 4.47 -1.74
N PHE A 66 -0.30 5.34 -2.67
CA PHE A 66 0.40 6.57 -2.33
C PHE A 66 -0.46 7.53 -1.50
N LYS A 67 -1.76 7.67 -1.78
CA LYS A 67 -2.68 8.47 -0.95
C LYS A 67 -2.78 7.97 0.48
N LEU A 68 -2.67 6.66 0.71
CA LEU A 68 -2.65 6.07 2.05
C LEU A 68 -1.33 6.42 2.76
N LEU A 69 -0.19 6.20 2.09
CA LEU A 69 1.13 6.48 2.64
C LEU A 69 1.33 7.97 2.96
N TYR A 70 0.76 8.87 2.16
CA TYR A 70 0.80 10.32 2.41
C TYR A 70 0.05 10.78 3.66
N ARG A 71 -0.73 9.92 4.33
CA ARG A 71 -1.43 10.29 5.58
C ARG A 71 -0.50 10.28 6.79
N GLU A 72 0.55 9.47 6.77
CA GLU A 72 1.50 9.32 7.86
C GLU A 72 2.79 10.09 7.57
N GLU A 73 3.37 10.75 8.56
CA GLU A 73 4.61 11.54 8.39
C GLU A 73 5.77 10.70 7.85
N GLN A 74 5.93 9.47 8.36
CA GLN A 74 6.94 8.52 7.88
C GLN A 74 6.72 8.12 6.41
N GLY A 75 5.46 8.01 5.96
CA GLY A 75 5.14 7.70 4.58
C GLY A 75 5.46 8.88 3.65
N LYS A 76 5.18 10.11 4.07
CA LYS A 76 5.58 11.33 3.35
C LYS A 76 7.09 11.44 3.21
N GLU A 77 7.83 11.16 4.28
CA GLU A 77 9.30 11.20 4.30
C GLU A 77 9.87 10.16 3.32
N MET A 78 9.39 8.92 3.37
CA MET A 78 9.84 7.85 2.46
C MET A 78 9.57 8.20 0.99
N ILE A 79 8.38 8.71 0.66
CA ILE A 79 8.05 9.11 -0.72
C ILE A 79 8.93 10.26 -1.18
N THR A 80 9.16 11.25 -0.32
CA THR A 80 10.07 12.38 -0.61
C THR A 80 11.48 11.89 -0.87
N GLN A 81 12.02 10.99 -0.03
CA GLN A 81 13.37 10.44 -0.22
C GLN A 81 13.50 9.63 -1.51
N ILE A 82 12.53 8.78 -1.84
CA ILE A 82 12.52 8.02 -3.11
C ILE A 82 12.43 8.96 -4.32
N GLY A 83 11.55 9.95 -4.26
CA GLY A 83 11.40 10.96 -5.32
C GLY A 83 12.66 11.81 -5.51
N SER A 84 13.27 12.25 -4.41
CA SER A 84 14.53 12.98 -4.41
C SER A 84 15.69 12.13 -4.92
N TYR A 85 15.78 10.85 -4.57
CA TYR A 85 16.79 9.95 -5.11
C TYR A 85 16.63 9.73 -6.63
N GLY A 86 15.40 9.48 -7.10
CA GLY A 86 15.10 9.36 -8.52
C GLY A 86 15.41 10.63 -9.31
N PHE A 87 15.23 11.80 -8.67
CA PHE A 87 15.62 13.09 -9.22
C PHE A 87 17.15 13.26 -9.28
N MET A 88 17.85 13.03 -8.15
CA MET A 88 19.30 13.17 -8.07
C MET A 88 20.05 12.24 -9.01
N SER A 89 19.58 10.98 -9.16
CA SER A 89 20.21 9.98 -10.04
C SER A 89 19.87 10.15 -11.54
N GLY A 90 19.02 11.13 -11.88
CA GLY A 90 18.53 11.38 -13.22
C GLY A 90 18.91 12.73 -13.80
N GLN A 91 19.82 13.47 -13.15
CA GLN A 91 20.18 14.84 -13.52
C GLN A 91 20.81 14.93 -14.90
N LYS A 92 20.65 16.10 -15.53
CA LYS A 92 21.10 16.32 -16.90
C LYS A 92 22.61 16.05 -17.02
N TRP A 93 23.37 16.54 -16.05
CA TRP A 93 24.83 16.36 -16.00
C TRP A 93 25.26 14.88 -15.93
N ASP A 94 24.61 14.06 -15.12
CA ASP A 94 24.93 12.63 -15.01
C ASP A 94 24.62 11.87 -16.31
N ARG A 95 23.54 12.25 -16.99
CA ARG A 95 23.20 11.70 -18.31
C ARG A 95 24.20 12.15 -19.38
N GLU A 96 24.57 13.43 -19.39
CA GLU A 96 25.59 13.97 -20.31
C GLU A 96 26.94 13.29 -20.11
N ALA A 97 27.38 13.09 -18.86
CA ALA A 97 28.61 12.39 -18.54
C ALA A 97 28.58 10.93 -19.03
N THR A 98 27.45 10.23 -18.80
CA THR A 98 27.27 8.85 -19.28
C THR A 98 27.34 8.77 -20.81
N HIS A 99 26.64 9.67 -21.51
CA HIS A 99 26.66 9.73 -22.96
C HIS A 99 28.05 10.06 -23.51
N ALA A 100 28.78 10.99 -22.87
CA ALA A 100 30.13 11.38 -23.29
C ALA A 100 31.11 10.20 -23.17
N VAL A 101 31.07 9.46 -22.05
CA VAL A 101 31.92 8.28 -21.84
C VAL A 101 31.60 7.17 -22.85
N LEU A 102 30.33 6.97 -23.19
CA LEU A 102 29.93 5.96 -24.16
C LEU A 102 30.31 6.35 -25.59
N ALA A 103 30.12 7.62 -25.97
CA ALA A 103 30.56 8.14 -27.27
C ALA A 103 32.08 8.07 -27.47
N GLU A 104 32.87 8.21 -26.40
CA GLU A 104 34.32 8.03 -26.47
C GLU A 104 34.72 6.55 -26.68
N ARG A 105 33.96 5.61 -26.09
CA ARG A 105 34.28 4.18 -26.09
C ARG A 105 33.72 3.43 -27.29
N ASP A 106 32.60 3.87 -27.84
CA ASP A 106 31.89 3.25 -28.95
C ASP A 106 31.66 4.29 -30.06
N PRO A 107 32.40 4.22 -31.18
CA PRO A 107 32.26 5.16 -32.30
C PRO A 107 30.88 5.12 -32.98
N ASP A 108 30.16 4.00 -32.87
CA ASP A 108 28.81 3.81 -33.41
C ASP A 108 27.74 4.01 -32.33
N PHE A 109 28.10 4.62 -31.19
CA PHE A 109 27.20 4.85 -30.07
C PHE A 109 25.92 5.56 -30.48
N ASN A 110 24.81 4.94 -30.12
CA ASN A 110 23.48 5.53 -30.21
C ASN A 110 22.76 5.30 -28.87
N ALA A 111 22.28 6.37 -28.24
CA ALA A 111 21.58 6.30 -26.96
C ALA A 111 20.34 5.39 -27.00
N GLU A 112 19.62 5.38 -28.13
CA GLU A 112 18.39 4.60 -28.28
C GLU A 112 18.68 3.09 -28.31
N SER A 113 19.76 2.65 -28.97
CA SER A 113 20.12 1.23 -29.04
C SER A 113 20.60 0.67 -27.69
N TYR A 114 21.13 1.53 -26.82
CA TYR A 114 21.52 1.21 -25.45
C TYR A 114 20.36 1.35 -24.44
N GLY A 115 19.18 1.79 -24.89
CA GLY A 115 18.01 1.99 -24.03
C GLY A 115 18.20 3.09 -22.99
N LEU A 116 19.06 4.08 -23.27
CA LEU A 116 19.29 5.20 -22.36
C LEU A 116 18.15 6.21 -22.43
N ALA A 117 17.80 6.77 -21.28
CA ALA A 117 16.86 7.87 -21.23
C ALA A 117 17.44 9.11 -21.95
N PRO A 118 16.61 9.88 -22.69
CA PRO A 118 17.09 11.08 -23.38
C PRO A 118 17.65 12.11 -22.39
N ILE A 119 18.63 12.89 -22.85
CA ILE A 119 19.17 14.02 -22.09
C ILE A 119 18.15 15.17 -22.18
N PRO A 120 17.64 15.69 -21.05
CA PRO A 120 16.72 16.82 -21.06
C PRO A 120 17.42 18.13 -21.46
N ASP A 121 16.70 19.03 -22.14
CA ASP A 121 17.26 20.32 -22.60
C ASP A 121 17.68 21.22 -21.43
N ASN A 122 16.95 21.17 -20.31
CA ASN A 122 17.20 21.95 -19.09
C ASN A 122 17.43 21.02 -17.89
N GLU A 123 18.11 21.52 -16.86
CA GLU A 123 18.22 20.81 -15.59
C GLU A 123 16.80 20.59 -15.03
N PRO A 124 16.41 19.35 -14.70
CA PRO A 124 15.09 19.11 -14.16
C PRO A 124 14.93 19.83 -12.82
N ALA A 125 13.73 20.35 -12.55
CA ALA A 125 13.42 20.94 -11.25
C ALA A 125 13.13 19.83 -10.23
N PRO A 126 13.57 19.96 -8.97
CA PRO A 126 13.29 18.97 -7.94
C PRO A 126 11.78 18.77 -7.79
N PRO A 127 11.27 17.52 -7.74
CA PRO A 127 9.85 17.26 -7.52
C PRO A 127 9.40 17.67 -6.11
N PHE A 128 10.33 17.78 -5.16
CA PHE A 128 10.11 18.18 -3.77
C PHE A 128 11.23 19.14 -3.31
N PRO A 129 11.00 19.96 -2.27
CA PRO A 129 12.06 20.78 -1.68
C PRO A 129 13.25 19.90 -1.27
N LEU A 130 14.45 20.31 -1.68
CA LEU A 130 15.69 19.69 -1.23
C LEU A 130 16.08 20.37 0.08
N GLU A 131 16.22 19.60 1.17
CA GLU A 131 16.80 20.06 2.44
C GLU A 131 18.32 20.15 2.37
#